data_AF-A0A6P0U8H8-F1
#
_entry.id   AF-A0A6P0U8H8-F1
#
_cell.length_a   1.000
_cell.length_b   1.000
_cell.length_c   1.000
_cell.angle_alpha   90.00
_cell.angle_beta   90.00
_cell.angle_gamma   90.00
#
_symmetry.space_group_name_H-M   'P 1'
#
loop_
_entity.id
_entity.type
_entity.pdbx_description
1 polymer ?
#
loop_
_entity_poly.entity_id
_entity_poly.type
_entity_poly.pdbx_seq_one_letter_code
_entity_poly.pdbx_strand_id
1 'polypeptide(L)'
;MMTVTFKDRIRNAEAYLRTDRLEDSISEYTMALEQATGLRQQIDLHMVLGRLYQRSKQPANAITQFETALQLLQKGRSKEDKADMAAAHNNLAALYLQLEIPKAISHYREALEDYGTLVKEKGQTFLPHLANTHFALAEAYVQDGKPLKAKTHIKDAIRIYENLPGPSAMRARAHYQLGLIYTDEFNLHDAQLQYNKALKVYQSMPEADESSVQAIMAALHNNLGVTYHSMEEAEKAVEAYHRSLDHYRKLAETHADIFLPYEASTLNSLAIVYNTMKESQRAIEMVRDSIAIYHRLTEEYPDQYTHYLATSLHNLGLLYFEDKDLDNALHYFTEALAIRRNLMRRELEQFGPDTCATALNLVELYQIQLESTLDLSYRQKSLELLMEVRDLLDSVSDDRLVLRNMRADCASHLEYFNNVDMEELTLRYVKVESDSLREEIHGTIEPSEKRIYQEALIKLLEEKYELYPGNEEFRKALALAHNDMAWYLLRLERAGESRKHIERGLELDAGLNLLWCNKAHCELLENNMDLALSFYAGFLGSQPENPLELKKVLMDDLEILSRTGVKKESIAQIKKFYLFDY
;
A
#
# COMPACT_ATOMS: atom_id res chain seq x y z
N MET A 1 -20.32 74.91 2.46
CA MET A 1 -20.06 73.46 2.27
C MET A 1 -21.19 72.71 2.94
N MET A 2 -21.96 71.89 2.23
CA MET A 2 -22.96 71.03 2.87
C MET A 2 -22.25 70.00 3.74
N THR A 3 -22.56 69.95 5.03
CA THR A 3 -22.07 68.92 5.95
C THR A 3 -22.67 67.57 5.56
N VAL A 4 -21.82 66.59 5.22
CA VAL A 4 -22.24 65.22 4.90
C VAL A 4 -22.87 64.58 6.14
N THR A 5 -24.13 64.20 6.06
CA THR A 5 -24.90 63.66 7.19
C THR A 5 -24.63 62.17 7.40
N PHE A 6 -24.98 61.63 8.58
CA PHE A 6 -24.87 60.20 8.90
C PHE A 6 -25.51 59.32 7.82
N LYS A 7 -26.71 59.69 7.36
CA LYS A 7 -27.44 58.94 6.33
C LYS A 7 -26.72 58.99 4.97
N ASP A 8 -26.09 60.12 4.65
CA ASP A 8 -25.31 60.24 3.42
C ASP A 8 -24.04 59.38 3.50
N ARG A 9 -23.39 59.31 4.67
CA ARG A 9 -22.24 58.40 4.91
C ARG A 9 -22.60 56.94 4.69
N ILE A 10 -23.71 56.45 5.29
CA ILE A 10 -24.19 55.08 5.07
C ILE A 10 -24.47 54.81 3.60
N ARG A 11 -25.18 55.74 2.92
CA ARG A 11 -25.51 55.59 1.49
C ARG A 11 -24.25 55.52 0.63
N ASN A 12 -23.27 56.36 0.90
CA ASN A 12 -21.99 56.36 0.18
C ASN A 12 -21.23 55.06 0.43
N ALA A 13 -21.16 54.61 1.68
CA ALA A 13 -20.50 53.37 2.06
C ALA A 13 -21.10 52.16 1.35
N GLU A 14 -22.44 52.06 1.28
CA GLU A 14 -23.15 51.02 0.54
C GLU A 14 -22.91 51.11 -0.98
N ALA A 15 -22.85 52.32 -1.54
CA ALA A 15 -22.55 52.51 -2.96
C ALA A 15 -21.12 52.04 -3.30
N TYR A 16 -20.16 52.29 -2.43
CA TYR A 16 -18.80 51.76 -2.57
C TYR A 16 -18.76 50.23 -2.43
N LEU A 17 -19.53 49.62 -1.52
CA LEU A 17 -19.62 48.15 -1.45
C LEU A 17 -20.16 47.52 -2.74
N ARG A 18 -21.16 48.14 -3.38
CA ARG A 18 -21.72 47.66 -4.65
C ARG A 18 -20.73 47.71 -5.80
N THR A 19 -19.69 48.53 -5.68
CA THR A 19 -18.60 48.67 -6.68
C THR A 19 -17.30 48.03 -6.20
N ASP A 20 -17.36 47.19 -5.16
CA ASP A 20 -16.23 46.49 -4.53
C ASP A 20 -15.08 47.39 -4.03
N ARG A 21 -15.38 48.67 -3.79
CA ARG A 21 -14.44 49.66 -3.24
C ARG A 21 -14.42 49.56 -1.70
N LEU A 22 -13.82 48.49 -1.20
CA LEU A 22 -13.87 48.14 0.23
C LEU A 22 -13.25 49.19 1.14
N GLU A 23 -12.10 49.74 0.79
CA GLU A 23 -11.42 50.75 1.62
C GLU A 23 -12.23 52.05 1.74
N ASP A 24 -12.79 52.51 0.62
CA ASP A 24 -13.67 53.69 0.60
C ASP A 24 -14.94 53.45 1.43
N SER A 25 -15.50 52.24 1.33
CA SER A 25 -16.65 51.86 2.15
C SER A 25 -16.31 51.84 3.65
N ILE A 26 -15.19 51.24 4.03
CA ILE A 26 -14.69 51.21 5.41
C ILE A 26 -14.49 52.64 5.93
N SER A 27 -13.90 53.53 5.12
CA SER A 27 -13.73 54.94 5.46
C SER A 27 -15.07 55.63 5.73
N GLU A 28 -16.05 55.48 4.84
CA GLU A 28 -17.38 56.08 5.02
C GLU A 28 -18.12 55.52 6.24
N TYR A 29 -18.04 54.20 6.51
CA TYR A 29 -18.62 53.61 7.72
C TYR A 29 -17.91 54.03 9.01
N THR A 30 -16.60 54.26 8.96
CA THR A 30 -15.82 54.77 10.10
C THR A 30 -16.23 56.21 10.42
N MET A 31 -16.39 57.07 9.39
CA MET A 31 -16.92 58.42 9.57
C MET A 31 -18.38 58.41 10.02
N ALA A 32 -19.19 57.45 9.58
CA ALA A 32 -20.56 57.28 10.09
C ALA A 32 -20.57 56.89 11.57
N LEU A 33 -19.61 56.07 12.01
CA LEU A 33 -19.46 55.66 13.41
C LEU A 33 -19.14 56.86 14.32
N GLU A 34 -18.28 57.78 13.88
CA GLU A 34 -18.01 59.04 14.61
C GLU A 34 -19.26 59.91 14.78
N GLN A 35 -20.19 59.84 13.83
CA GLN A 35 -21.46 60.57 13.85
C GLN A 35 -22.59 59.81 14.58
N ALA A 36 -22.36 58.57 15.01
CA ALA A 36 -23.39 57.72 15.60
C ALA A 36 -23.71 58.16 17.04
N THR A 37 -24.93 58.63 17.27
CA THR A 37 -25.37 59.15 18.57
C THR A 37 -26.07 58.09 19.44
N GLY A 38 -26.49 56.96 18.86
CA GLY A 38 -27.23 55.90 19.56
C GLY A 38 -26.43 54.61 19.71
N LEU A 39 -26.60 53.92 20.85
CA LEU A 39 -25.94 52.64 21.13
C LEU A 39 -26.18 51.60 20.03
N ARG A 40 -27.43 51.50 19.54
CA ARG A 40 -27.78 50.56 18.45
C ARG A 40 -27.03 50.86 17.15
N GLN A 41 -26.93 52.13 16.77
CA GLN A 41 -26.18 52.54 15.57
C GLN A 41 -24.70 52.20 15.70
N GLN A 42 -24.12 52.39 16.88
CA GLN A 42 -22.72 52.05 17.15
C GLN A 42 -22.49 50.53 17.03
N ILE A 43 -23.34 49.71 17.65
CA ILE A 43 -23.28 48.25 17.55
C ILE A 43 -23.35 47.79 16.09
N ASP A 44 -24.36 48.25 15.35
CA ASP A 44 -24.58 47.86 13.96
C ASP A 44 -23.37 48.24 13.08
N LEU A 45 -22.79 49.42 13.30
CA LEU A 45 -21.62 49.90 12.57
C LEU A 45 -20.35 49.12 12.91
N HIS A 46 -20.10 48.82 14.19
CA HIS A 46 -18.99 47.96 14.58
C HIS A 46 -19.13 46.55 13.98
N MET A 47 -20.35 45.99 13.95
CA MET A 47 -20.61 44.70 13.32
C MET A 47 -20.36 44.72 11.80
N VAL A 48 -20.75 45.80 11.11
CA VAL A 48 -20.47 45.99 9.68
C VAL A 48 -18.97 46.16 9.43
N LEU A 49 -18.32 47.08 10.14
CA LEU A 49 -16.89 47.35 10.02
C LEU A 49 -16.06 46.08 10.30
N GLY A 50 -16.43 45.29 11.31
CA GLY A 50 -15.78 44.01 11.60
C GLY A 50 -15.80 43.06 10.40
N ARG A 51 -16.96 42.88 9.77
CA ARG A 51 -17.09 42.05 8.55
C ARG A 51 -16.31 42.63 7.36
N LEU A 52 -16.28 43.95 7.21
CA LEU A 52 -15.53 44.60 6.12
C LEU A 52 -14.02 44.49 6.30
N TYR A 53 -13.52 44.68 7.52
CA TYR A 53 -12.10 44.46 7.83
C TYR A 53 -11.72 42.99 7.63
N GLN A 54 -12.58 42.04 8.01
CA GLN A 54 -12.38 40.63 7.73
C GLN A 54 -12.30 40.36 6.22
N ARG A 55 -13.24 40.89 5.42
CA ARG A 55 -13.22 40.78 3.95
C ARG A 55 -11.96 41.42 3.34
N SER A 56 -11.46 42.49 3.96
CA SER A 56 -10.23 43.19 3.55
C SER A 56 -8.94 42.54 4.11
N LYS A 57 -9.04 41.33 4.70
CA LYS A 57 -7.93 40.57 5.28
C LYS A 57 -7.17 41.33 6.39
N GLN A 58 -7.88 42.12 7.17
CA GLN A 58 -7.36 42.86 8.34
C GLN A 58 -7.93 42.27 9.65
N PRO A 59 -7.45 41.09 10.10
CA PRO A 59 -8.08 40.36 11.20
C PRO A 59 -7.99 41.10 12.54
N ALA A 60 -6.89 41.81 12.83
CA ALA A 60 -6.75 42.57 14.08
C ALA A 60 -7.79 43.70 14.18
N ASN A 61 -8.02 44.42 13.09
CA ASN A 61 -9.04 45.46 13.02
C ASN A 61 -10.43 44.85 13.17
N ALA A 62 -10.69 43.74 12.48
CA ALA A 62 -11.97 43.02 12.56
C ALA A 62 -12.27 42.56 14.00
N ILE A 63 -11.29 41.94 14.68
CA ILE A 63 -11.38 41.52 16.09
C ILE A 63 -11.73 42.72 16.96
N THR A 64 -11.01 43.83 16.82
CA THR A 64 -11.25 45.05 17.60
C THR A 64 -12.70 45.54 17.44
N GLN A 65 -13.23 45.54 16.21
CA GLN A 65 -14.60 45.96 15.96
C GLN A 65 -15.62 45.01 16.61
N PHE A 66 -15.46 43.70 16.46
CA PHE A 66 -16.40 42.73 17.04
C PHE A 66 -16.33 42.68 18.57
N GLU A 67 -15.14 42.81 19.18
CA GLU A 67 -14.98 42.92 20.63
C GLU A 67 -15.65 44.19 21.17
N THR A 68 -15.49 45.32 20.45
CA THR A 68 -16.17 46.57 20.81
C THR A 68 -17.69 46.43 20.71
N ALA A 69 -18.20 45.77 19.65
CA ALA A 69 -19.62 45.46 19.51
C ALA A 69 -20.13 44.61 20.69
N LEU A 70 -19.40 43.54 21.07
CA LEU A 70 -19.75 42.70 22.22
C LEU A 70 -19.79 43.49 23.53
N GLN A 71 -18.80 44.37 23.77
CA GLN A 71 -18.79 45.21 24.97
C GLN A 71 -19.99 46.16 25.03
N LEU A 72 -20.42 46.70 23.89
CA LEU A 72 -21.60 47.56 23.81
C LEU A 72 -22.90 46.77 24.01
N LEU A 73 -23.00 45.58 23.41
CA LEU A 73 -24.12 44.64 23.59
C LEU A 73 -24.28 44.23 25.06
N GLN A 74 -23.19 43.93 25.77
CA GLN A 74 -23.22 43.60 27.21
C GLN A 74 -23.69 44.77 28.10
N LYS A 75 -23.44 46.02 27.67
CA LYS A 75 -23.91 47.23 28.38
C LYS A 75 -25.40 47.49 28.13
N GLY A 76 -25.92 47.11 26.96
CA GLY A 76 -27.33 47.20 26.60
C GLY A 76 -28.14 46.11 27.31
N ARG A 77 -28.94 46.48 28.31
CA ARG A 77 -29.73 45.51 29.12
C ARG A 77 -31.00 44.99 28.40
N SER A 78 -30.95 44.71 27.09
CA SER A 78 -32.12 44.24 26.35
C SER A 78 -32.03 42.74 26.00
N LYS A 79 -33.19 42.06 26.01
CA LYS A 79 -33.30 40.68 25.49
C LYS A 79 -33.18 40.61 23.96
N GLU A 80 -33.23 41.75 23.27
CA GLU A 80 -33.23 41.84 21.81
C GLU A 80 -31.81 41.67 21.22
N ASP A 81 -30.78 41.81 22.04
CA ASP A 81 -29.37 41.84 21.63
C ASP A 81 -28.70 40.45 21.53
N LYS A 82 -29.35 39.37 21.99
CA LYS A 82 -28.77 38.00 21.96
C LYS A 82 -28.38 37.53 20.56
N ALA A 83 -29.16 37.89 19.54
CA ALA A 83 -28.85 37.48 18.16
C ALA A 83 -27.58 38.14 17.64
N ASP A 84 -27.36 39.41 18.00
CA ASP A 84 -26.16 40.16 17.63
C ASP A 84 -24.95 39.70 18.46
N MET A 85 -25.13 39.34 19.73
CA MET A 85 -24.09 38.72 20.56
C MET A 85 -23.63 37.40 19.94
N ALA A 86 -24.57 36.50 19.62
CA ALA A 86 -24.26 35.23 18.98
C ALA A 86 -23.53 35.42 17.65
N ALA A 87 -23.97 36.38 16.83
CA ALA A 87 -23.32 36.71 15.56
C ALA A 87 -21.90 37.27 15.77
N ALA A 88 -21.69 38.14 16.76
CA ALA A 88 -20.38 38.70 17.06
C ALA A 88 -19.42 37.62 17.57
N HIS A 89 -19.88 36.74 18.47
CA HIS A 89 -19.13 35.56 18.91
C HIS A 89 -18.76 34.65 17.75
N ASN A 90 -19.69 34.33 16.84
CA ASN A 90 -19.37 33.52 15.65
C ASN A 90 -18.32 34.17 14.74
N ASN A 91 -18.42 35.47 14.49
CA ASN A 91 -17.44 36.15 13.64
C ASN A 91 -16.05 36.22 14.31
N LEU A 92 -15.99 36.47 15.62
CA LEU A 92 -14.75 36.38 16.39
C LEU A 92 -14.16 34.98 16.36
N ALA A 93 -15.01 33.96 16.52
CA ALA A 93 -14.56 32.57 16.47
C ALA A 93 -13.95 32.21 15.11
N ALA A 94 -14.56 32.65 14.01
CA ALA A 94 -14.01 32.47 12.66
C ALA A 94 -12.64 33.15 12.47
N LEU A 95 -12.43 34.33 13.06
CA LEU A 95 -11.15 35.03 13.04
C LEU A 95 -10.10 34.31 13.91
N TYR A 96 -10.48 33.92 15.12
CA TYR A 96 -9.60 33.21 16.05
C TYR A 96 -9.25 31.79 15.58
N LEU A 97 -10.03 31.19 14.67
CA LEU A 97 -9.74 29.84 14.17
C LEU A 97 -8.33 29.73 13.57
N GLN A 98 -7.85 30.80 12.93
CA GLN A 98 -6.51 30.88 12.32
C GLN A 98 -5.43 31.41 13.27
N LEU A 99 -5.81 31.91 14.46
CA LEU A 99 -4.91 32.59 15.39
C LEU A 99 -4.72 31.79 16.68
N GLU A 100 -5.82 31.42 17.32
CA GLU A 100 -5.89 30.77 18.63
C GLU A 100 -7.12 29.86 18.70
N ILE A 101 -6.97 28.59 18.28
CA ILE A 101 -8.03 27.59 18.23
C ILE A 101 -8.83 27.48 19.57
N PRO A 102 -8.20 27.50 20.76
CA PRO A 102 -8.95 27.46 22.03
C PRO A 102 -9.90 28.66 22.22
N LYS A 103 -9.51 29.87 21.79
CA LYS A 103 -10.38 31.05 21.82
C LYS A 103 -11.51 30.91 20.82
N ALA A 104 -11.23 30.41 19.62
CA ALA A 104 -12.26 30.15 18.61
C ALA A 104 -13.35 29.20 19.15
N ILE A 105 -12.93 28.09 19.75
CA ILE A 105 -13.84 27.12 20.38
C ILE A 105 -14.66 27.79 21.49
N SER A 106 -14.05 28.64 22.32
CA SER A 106 -14.77 29.37 23.37
C SER A 106 -15.86 30.27 22.78
N HIS A 107 -15.53 31.09 21.78
CA HIS A 107 -16.50 31.99 21.16
C HIS A 107 -17.61 31.23 20.42
N TYR A 108 -17.29 30.14 19.71
CA TYR A 108 -18.32 29.30 19.08
C TYR A 108 -19.29 28.69 20.10
N ARG A 109 -18.82 28.32 21.31
CA ARG A 109 -19.68 27.80 22.37
C ARG A 109 -20.64 28.85 22.92
N GLU A 110 -20.17 30.08 23.13
CA GLU A 110 -21.02 31.21 23.53
C GLU A 110 -22.11 31.47 22.47
N ALA A 111 -21.72 31.54 21.19
CA ALA A 111 -22.67 31.69 20.09
C ALA A 111 -23.69 30.54 20.03
N LEU A 112 -23.24 29.30 20.30
CA LEU A 112 -24.09 28.12 20.29
C LEU A 112 -25.14 28.17 21.41
N GLU A 113 -24.77 28.63 22.61
CA GLU A 113 -25.69 28.78 23.73
C GLU A 113 -26.77 29.83 23.44
N ASP A 114 -26.36 30.99 22.90
CA ASP A 114 -27.28 32.06 22.52
C ASP A 114 -28.22 31.63 21.39
N TYR A 115 -27.71 31.03 20.31
CA TYR A 115 -28.56 30.52 19.22
C TYR A 115 -29.47 29.38 19.69
N GLY A 116 -29.00 28.51 20.58
CA GLY A 116 -29.82 27.45 21.18
C GLY A 116 -30.99 28.01 21.98
N THR A 117 -30.77 29.13 22.68
CA THR A 117 -31.83 29.85 23.40
C THR A 117 -32.79 30.54 22.44
N LEU A 118 -32.27 31.21 21.42
CA LEU A 118 -33.07 31.89 20.40
C LEU A 118 -33.96 30.94 19.61
N VAL A 119 -33.51 29.71 19.32
CA VAL A 119 -34.35 28.69 18.68
C VAL A 119 -35.52 28.28 19.57
N LYS A 120 -35.32 28.18 20.90
CA LYS A 120 -36.42 27.89 21.85
C LYS A 120 -37.43 29.04 21.93
N GLU A 121 -36.96 30.28 21.85
CA GLU A 121 -37.81 31.49 21.98
C GLU A 121 -38.52 31.87 20.67
N LYS A 122 -37.82 31.77 19.53
CA LYS A 122 -38.23 32.34 18.23
C LYS A 122 -38.39 31.28 17.13
N GLY A 123 -38.19 30.00 17.44
CA GLY A 123 -38.46 28.89 16.53
C GLY A 123 -37.47 28.79 15.35
N GLN A 124 -38.02 28.53 14.15
CA GLN A 124 -37.24 28.09 12.98
C GLN A 124 -36.25 29.13 12.44
N THR A 125 -36.46 30.43 12.69
CA THR A 125 -35.64 31.52 12.13
C THR A 125 -34.15 31.39 12.43
N PHE A 126 -33.78 30.84 13.59
CA PHE A 126 -32.38 30.71 14.02
C PHE A 126 -31.80 29.31 13.83
N LEU A 127 -32.58 28.35 13.33
CA LEU A 127 -32.07 27.00 13.05
C LEU A 127 -30.89 26.97 12.08
N PRO A 128 -30.86 27.74 10.97
CA PRO A 128 -29.69 27.77 10.10
C PRO A 128 -28.43 28.29 10.80
N HIS A 129 -28.58 29.31 11.64
CA HIS A 129 -27.47 29.89 12.40
C HIS A 129 -26.93 28.89 13.44
N LEU A 130 -27.82 28.21 14.15
CA LEU A 130 -27.45 27.16 15.10
C LEU A 130 -26.72 26.01 14.40
N ALA A 131 -27.23 25.54 13.26
CA ALA A 131 -26.60 24.48 12.47
C ALA A 131 -25.21 24.88 11.95
N ASN A 132 -25.08 26.08 11.39
CA ASN A 132 -23.80 26.61 10.91
C ASN A 132 -22.80 26.77 12.07
N THR A 133 -23.26 27.15 13.26
CA THR A 133 -22.41 27.26 14.45
C THR A 133 -21.91 25.90 14.93
N HIS A 134 -22.79 24.88 14.97
CA HIS A 134 -22.37 23.50 15.24
C HIS A 134 -21.33 23.03 14.22
N PHE A 135 -21.57 23.28 12.93
CA PHE A 135 -20.65 22.87 11.87
C PHE A 135 -19.28 23.57 11.98
N ALA A 136 -19.25 24.88 12.17
CA ALA A 136 -18.02 25.65 12.33
C ALA A 136 -17.24 25.28 13.61
N LEU A 137 -17.95 25.01 14.70
CA LEU A 137 -17.34 24.49 15.93
C LEU A 137 -16.74 23.10 15.72
N ALA A 138 -17.37 22.26 14.91
CA ALA A 138 -16.81 20.96 14.55
C ALA A 138 -15.51 21.10 13.76
N GLU A 139 -15.45 22.01 12.78
CA GLU A 139 -14.21 22.31 12.05
C GLU A 139 -13.10 22.78 13.00
N ALA A 140 -13.43 23.60 14.00
CA ALA A 140 -12.48 23.98 15.05
C ALA A 140 -11.96 22.79 15.86
N TYR A 141 -12.83 21.82 16.20
CA TYR A 141 -12.38 20.60 16.88
C TYR A 141 -11.56 19.65 16.00
N VAL A 142 -11.79 19.62 14.68
CA VAL A 142 -10.93 18.88 13.76
C VAL A 142 -9.52 19.48 13.81
N GLN A 143 -9.39 20.80 13.70
CA GLN A 143 -8.08 21.48 13.79
C GLN A 143 -7.40 21.32 15.17
N ASP A 144 -8.19 21.22 16.23
CA ASP A 144 -7.72 20.96 17.61
C ASP A 144 -7.36 19.49 17.88
N GLY A 145 -7.48 18.60 16.88
CA GLY A 145 -7.20 17.17 17.02
C GLY A 145 -8.21 16.42 17.91
N LYS A 146 -9.46 16.87 17.98
CA LYS A 146 -10.54 16.29 18.81
C LYS A 146 -11.68 15.72 17.94
N PRO A 147 -11.44 14.66 17.15
CA PRO A 147 -12.38 14.16 16.16
C PRO A 147 -13.71 13.68 16.76
N LEU A 148 -13.71 13.12 17.98
CA LEU A 148 -14.95 12.70 18.65
C LEU A 148 -15.89 13.89 18.93
N LYS A 149 -15.33 15.05 19.34
CA LYS A 149 -16.13 16.26 19.57
C LYS A 149 -16.61 16.83 18.25
N ALA A 150 -15.74 16.86 17.23
CA ALA A 150 -16.12 17.27 15.88
C ALA A 150 -17.30 16.43 15.35
N LYS A 151 -17.21 15.09 15.48
CA LYS A 151 -18.26 14.15 15.08
C LYS A 151 -19.60 14.46 15.74
N THR A 152 -19.62 14.71 17.05
CA THR A 152 -20.84 15.09 17.78
C THR A 152 -21.47 16.35 17.20
N HIS A 153 -20.68 17.41 17.03
CA HIS A 153 -21.20 18.68 16.53
C HIS A 153 -21.63 18.60 15.05
N ILE A 154 -20.94 17.83 14.20
CA ILE A 154 -21.38 17.56 12.81
C ILE A 154 -22.72 16.83 12.81
N LYS A 155 -22.91 15.82 13.65
CA LYS A 155 -24.19 15.10 13.76
C LYS A 155 -25.33 16.01 14.21
N ASP A 156 -25.08 16.90 15.17
CA ASP A 156 -26.06 17.91 15.59
C ASP A 156 -26.39 18.89 14.45
N ALA A 157 -25.39 19.35 13.70
CA ALA A 157 -25.58 20.20 12.52
C ALA A 157 -26.43 19.50 11.46
N ILE A 158 -26.11 18.26 11.10
CA ILE A 158 -26.87 17.45 10.13
C ILE A 158 -28.33 17.30 10.57
N ARG A 159 -28.57 16.95 11.84
CA ARG A 159 -29.94 16.81 12.37
C ARG A 159 -30.75 18.10 12.19
N ILE A 160 -30.13 19.26 12.39
CA ILE A 160 -30.81 20.55 12.17
C ILE A 160 -30.99 20.80 10.67
N TYR A 161 -29.94 20.60 9.87
CA TYR A 161 -30.00 20.79 8.43
C TYR A 161 -31.08 19.93 7.78
N GLU A 162 -31.24 18.65 8.15
CA GLU A 162 -32.26 17.74 7.61
C GLU A 162 -33.70 18.25 7.83
N ASN A 163 -33.92 19.10 8.84
CA ASN A 163 -35.22 19.72 9.13
C ASN A 163 -35.45 21.07 8.42
N LEU A 164 -34.45 21.59 7.71
CA LEU A 164 -34.58 22.82 6.92
C LEU A 164 -35.07 22.53 5.49
N PRO A 165 -35.89 23.41 4.88
CA PRO A 165 -36.39 23.17 3.53
C PRO A 165 -35.29 23.30 2.46
N GLY A 166 -35.39 22.48 1.42
CA GLY A 166 -34.51 22.53 0.25
C GLY A 166 -33.11 21.90 0.45
N PRO A 167 -32.34 21.73 -0.62
CA PRO A 167 -30.93 21.39 -0.55
C PRO A 167 -30.09 22.61 -0.12
N SER A 168 -28.96 22.36 0.52
CA SER A 168 -28.01 23.40 0.92
C SER A 168 -26.60 22.84 0.90
N ALA A 169 -25.64 23.63 0.39
CA ALA A 169 -24.23 23.28 0.39
C ALA A 169 -23.70 22.94 1.79
N MET A 170 -24.20 23.62 2.83
CA MET A 170 -23.79 23.35 4.21
C MET A 170 -24.24 21.97 4.69
N ARG A 171 -25.46 21.53 4.31
CA ARG A 171 -25.93 20.16 4.61
C ARG A 171 -25.04 19.13 3.94
N ALA A 172 -24.74 19.33 2.65
CA ALA A 172 -23.91 18.41 1.89
C ALA A 172 -22.48 18.34 2.45
N ARG A 173 -21.87 19.50 2.76
CA ARG A 173 -20.55 19.60 3.39
C ARG A 173 -20.51 18.93 4.77
N ALA A 174 -21.57 19.07 5.57
CA ALA A 174 -21.65 18.39 6.86
C ALA A 174 -21.65 16.86 6.71
N HIS A 175 -22.41 16.31 5.75
CA HIS A 175 -22.32 14.88 5.42
C HIS A 175 -20.94 14.49 4.90
N TYR A 176 -20.34 15.28 4.01
CA TYR A 176 -18.99 15.01 3.51
C TYR A 176 -17.95 14.93 4.63
N GLN A 177 -17.93 15.90 5.54
CA GLN A 177 -17.03 15.94 6.70
C GLN A 177 -17.28 14.78 7.68
N LEU A 178 -18.55 14.40 7.89
CA LEU A 178 -18.85 13.21 8.68
C LEU A 178 -18.33 11.93 8.03
N GLY A 179 -18.41 11.85 6.70
CA GLY A 179 -17.85 10.76 5.92
C GLY A 179 -16.34 10.64 6.09
N LEU A 180 -15.60 11.75 6.05
CA LEU A 180 -14.15 11.77 6.28
C LEU A 180 -13.80 11.22 7.67
N ILE A 181 -14.49 11.68 8.73
CA ILE A 181 -14.27 11.17 10.08
C ILE A 181 -14.54 9.66 10.16
N TYR A 182 -15.57 9.16 9.47
CA TYR A 182 -15.84 7.72 9.45
C TYR A 182 -14.82 6.92 8.64
N THR A 183 -14.25 7.49 7.57
CA THR A 183 -13.11 6.90 6.85
C THR A 183 -11.90 6.75 7.78
N ASP A 184 -11.56 7.80 8.54
CA ASP A 184 -10.43 7.77 9.50
C ASP A 184 -10.67 6.76 10.64
N GLU A 185 -11.93 6.55 11.04
CA GLU A 185 -12.34 5.53 12.02
C GLU A 185 -12.44 4.11 11.41
N PHE A 186 -12.14 3.94 10.12
CA PHE A 186 -12.34 2.70 9.36
C PHE A 186 -13.79 2.16 9.40
N ASN A 187 -14.77 3.03 9.64
CA ASN A 187 -16.19 2.70 9.61
C ASN A 187 -16.75 2.92 8.21
N LEU A 188 -16.42 1.99 7.31
CA LEU A 188 -16.60 2.13 5.87
C LEU A 188 -18.08 2.25 5.46
N HIS A 189 -18.99 1.51 6.09
CA HIS A 189 -20.43 1.59 5.79
C HIS A 189 -21.02 2.96 6.13
N ASP A 190 -20.69 3.51 7.30
CA ASP A 190 -21.15 4.84 7.67
C ASP A 190 -20.53 5.91 6.76
N ALA A 191 -19.24 5.79 6.42
CA ALA A 191 -18.57 6.70 5.49
C ALA A 191 -19.26 6.72 4.13
N GLN A 192 -19.47 5.54 3.54
CA GLN A 192 -20.19 5.34 2.29
C GLN A 192 -21.59 5.99 2.32
N LEU A 193 -22.35 5.77 3.41
CA LEU A 193 -23.67 6.35 3.58
C LEU A 193 -23.61 7.88 3.58
N GLN A 194 -22.66 8.46 4.31
CA GLN A 194 -22.54 9.92 4.38
C GLN A 194 -22.10 10.53 3.04
N TYR A 195 -21.14 9.94 2.33
CA TYR A 195 -20.73 10.42 1.01
C TYR A 195 -21.86 10.37 0.00
N ASN A 196 -22.66 9.30 -0.01
CA ASN A 196 -23.84 9.22 -0.88
C ASN A 196 -24.92 10.24 -0.52
N LYS A 197 -25.14 10.52 0.78
CA LYS A 197 -26.04 11.60 1.20
C LYS A 197 -25.53 12.97 0.72
N ALA A 198 -24.24 13.24 0.84
CA ALA A 198 -23.64 14.49 0.35
C ALA A 198 -23.81 14.65 -1.16
N LEU A 199 -23.47 13.62 -1.96
CA LEU A 199 -23.64 13.61 -3.41
C LEU A 199 -25.09 13.88 -3.82
N LYS A 200 -26.05 13.19 -3.18
CA LYS A 200 -27.47 13.36 -3.48
C LYS A 200 -27.93 14.82 -3.25
N VAL A 201 -27.43 15.48 -2.21
CA VAL A 201 -27.75 16.89 -1.96
C VAL A 201 -27.13 17.77 -3.04
N TYR A 202 -25.83 17.63 -3.34
CA TYR A 202 -25.16 18.43 -4.38
C TYR A 202 -25.79 18.27 -5.76
N GLN A 203 -26.15 17.05 -6.16
CA GLN A 203 -26.83 16.76 -7.43
C GLN A 203 -28.21 17.41 -7.55
N SER A 204 -28.87 17.68 -6.42
CA SER A 204 -30.19 18.31 -6.38
C SER A 204 -30.14 19.84 -6.32
N MET A 205 -28.95 20.43 -6.20
CA MET A 205 -28.78 21.88 -6.10
C MET A 205 -28.92 22.54 -7.48
N PRO A 206 -29.51 23.74 -7.58
CA PRO A 206 -29.52 24.52 -8.83
C PRO A 206 -28.11 24.79 -9.38
N GLU A 207 -27.14 24.94 -8.48
CA GLU A 207 -25.73 25.21 -8.76
C GLU A 207 -24.92 23.94 -9.05
N ALA A 208 -25.56 22.79 -9.30
CA ALA A 208 -24.88 21.51 -9.48
C ALA A 208 -23.80 21.56 -10.57
N ASP A 209 -24.02 22.31 -11.65
CA ASP A 209 -23.08 22.45 -12.77
C ASP A 209 -21.95 23.47 -12.52
N GLU A 210 -21.98 24.22 -11.41
CA GLU A 210 -20.92 25.16 -11.07
C GLU A 210 -19.61 24.42 -10.77
N SER A 211 -18.48 24.94 -11.26
CA SER A 211 -17.16 24.32 -11.12
C SER A 211 -16.80 23.99 -9.66
N SER A 212 -17.20 24.86 -8.70
CA SER A 212 -16.97 24.62 -7.27
C SER A 212 -17.76 23.43 -6.73
N VAL A 213 -18.98 23.19 -7.20
CA VAL A 213 -19.79 22.04 -6.78
C VAL A 213 -19.28 20.78 -7.45
N GLN A 214 -18.95 20.85 -8.74
CA GLN A 214 -18.36 19.75 -9.50
C GLN A 214 -17.05 19.27 -8.88
N ALA A 215 -16.19 20.17 -8.40
CA ALA A 215 -14.95 19.81 -7.70
C ALA A 215 -15.21 19.02 -6.41
N ILE A 216 -16.23 19.39 -5.63
CA ILE A 216 -16.60 18.66 -4.42
C ILE A 216 -17.22 17.29 -4.76
N MET A 217 -18.02 17.22 -5.82
CA MET A 217 -18.57 15.95 -6.31
C MET A 217 -17.47 14.99 -6.79
N ALA A 218 -16.44 15.50 -7.46
CA ALA A 218 -15.26 14.73 -7.83
C ALA A 218 -14.57 14.13 -6.58
N ALA A 219 -14.29 14.96 -5.57
CA ALA A 219 -13.69 14.51 -4.32
C ALA A 219 -14.55 13.46 -3.58
N LEU A 220 -15.87 13.62 -3.58
CA LEU A 220 -16.82 12.64 -3.03
C LEU A 220 -16.76 11.30 -3.79
N HIS A 221 -16.71 11.34 -5.11
CA HIS A 221 -16.57 10.15 -5.95
C HIS A 221 -15.23 9.45 -5.72
N ASN A 222 -14.12 10.20 -5.61
CA ASN A 222 -12.82 9.64 -5.26
C ASN A 222 -12.85 8.94 -3.89
N ASN A 223 -13.43 9.58 -2.87
CA ASN A 223 -13.52 9.00 -1.52
C ASN A 223 -14.45 7.78 -1.46
N LEU A 224 -15.52 7.77 -2.27
CA LEU A 224 -16.33 6.57 -2.47
C LEU A 224 -15.51 5.47 -3.14
N GLY A 225 -14.67 5.78 -4.12
CA GLY A 225 -13.73 4.83 -4.73
C GLY A 225 -12.84 4.15 -3.68
N VAL A 226 -12.21 4.93 -2.80
CA VAL A 226 -11.40 4.43 -1.69
C VAL A 226 -12.23 3.57 -0.74
N THR A 227 -13.44 4.03 -0.39
CA THR A 227 -14.33 3.35 0.55
C THR A 227 -14.79 2.00 -0.02
N TYR A 228 -15.24 1.96 -1.28
CA TYR A 228 -15.65 0.73 -1.95
C TYR A 228 -14.50 -0.26 -2.09
N HIS A 229 -13.29 0.23 -2.43
CA HIS A 229 -12.12 -0.64 -2.51
C HIS A 229 -11.81 -1.28 -1.15
N SER A 230 -11.85 -0.49 -0.07
CA SER A 230 -11.65 -0.98 1.30
C SER A 230 -12.75 -1.94 1.78
N MET A 231 -13.92 -1.89 1.16
CA MET A 231 -15.04 -2.83 1.39
C MET A 231 -14.99 -4.05 0.46
N GLU A 232 -13.93 -4.22 -0.32
CA GLU A 232 -13.76 -5.30 -1.32
C GLU A 232 -14.81 -5.25 -2.46
N GLU A 233 -15.42 -4.08 -2.70
CA GLU A 233 -16.38 -3.85 -3.79
C GLU A 233 -15.70 -3.22 -5.01
N ALA A 234 -14.80 -3.96 -5.65
CA ALA A 234 -13.89 -3.47 -6.68
C ALA A 234 -14.59 -2.78 -7.87
N GLU A 235 -15.68 -3.35 -8.39
CA GLU A 235 -16.39 -2.79 -9.55
C GLU A 235 -17.02 -1.42 -9.22
N LYS A 236 -17.55 -1.26 -8.00
CA LYS A 236 -18.10 0.02 -7.55
C LYS A 236 -16.99 1.04 -7.30
N ALA A 237 -15.82 0.60 -6.85
CA ALA A 237 -14.65 1.46 -6.72
C ALA A 237 -14.21 1.99 -8.08
N VAL A 238 -14.11 1.12 -9.10
CA VAL A 238 -13.81 1.49 -10.49
C VAL A 238 -14.82 2.51 -11.01
N GLU A 239 -16.12 2.26 -10.85
CA GLU A 239 -17.17 3.20 -11.29
C GLU A 239 -17.03 4.57 -10.61
N ALA A 240 -16.80 4.59 -9.30
CA ALA A 240 -16.66 5.82 -8.54
C ALA A 240 -15.41 6.61 -8.96
N TYR A 241 -14.26 5.96 -9.17
CA TYR A 241 -13.05 6.63 -9.66
C TYR A 241 -13.22 7.18 -11.07
N HIS A 242 -13.87 6.47 -11.99
CA HIS A 242 -14.16 7.01 -13.34
C HIS A 242 -15.03 8.25 -13.29
N ARG A 243 -16.09 8.26 -12.46
CA ARG A 243 -16.90 9.48 -12.26
C ARG A 243 -16.07 10.65 -11.71
N SER A 244 -15.13 10.37 -10.79
CA SER A 244 -14.20 11.39 -10.29
C SER A 244 -13.29 11.94 -11.39
N LEU A 245 -12.72 11.06 -12.24
CA LEU A 245 -11.87 11.43 -13.36
C LEU A 245 -12.62 12.29 -14.38
N ASP A 246 -13.87 11.95 -14.70
CA ASP A 246 -14.69 12.73 -15.64
C ASP A 246 -14.86 14.17 -15.15
N HIS A 247 -15.13 14.37 -13.86
CA HIS A 247 -15.22 15.70 -13.27
C HIS A 247 -13.87 16.43 -13.28
N TYR A 248 -12.78 15.81 -12.82
CA TYR A 248 -11.48 16.47 -12.74
C TYR A 248 -10.92 16.83 -14.12
N ARG A 249 -11.09 15.97 -15.13
CA ARG A 249 -10.68 16.26 -16.52
C ARG A 249 -11.39 17.49 -17.05
N LYS A 250 -12.72 17.56 -16.88
CA LYS A 250 -13.52 18.72 -17.31
C LYS A 250 -13.10 20.00 -16.58
N LEU A 251 -12.79 19.92 -15.29
CA LEU A 251 -12.31 21.06 -14.52
C LEU A 251 -10.91 21.51 -14.95
N ALA A 252 -10.02 20.56 -15.26
CA ALA A 252 -8.65 20.81 -15.71
C ALA A 252 -8.59 21.51 -17.08
N GLU A 253 -9.64 21.44 -17.91
CA GLU A 253 -9.72 22.22 -19.16
C GLU A 253 -9.64 23.75 -18.92
N THR A 254 -10.03 24.22 -17.73
CA THR A 254 -10.03 25.65 -17.38
C THR A 254 -9.11 26.01 -16.22
N HIS A 255 -8.79 25.05 -15.34
CA HIS A 255 -7.99 25.25 -14.13
C HIS A 255 -7.00 24.09 -13.94
N ALA A 256 -6.13 23.88 -14.93
CA ALA A 256 -5.22 22.74 -15.00
C ALA A 256 -4.28 22.64 -13.78
N ASP A 257 -3.73 23.76 -13.32
CA ASP A 257 -2.83 23.88 -12.16
C ASP A 257 -3.47 23.35 -10.87
N ILE A 258 -4.79 23.50 -10.74
CA ILE A 258 -5.55 23.06 -9.57
C ILE A 258 -5.95 21.58 -9.71
N PHE A 259 -6.43 21.15 -10.88
CA PHE A 259 -7.14 19.87 -11.01
C PHE A 259 -6.34 18.70 -11.58
N LEU A 260 -5.25 18.96 -12.31
CA LEU A 260 -4.36 17.89 -12.78
C LEU A 260 -3.75 17.03 -11.65
N PRO A 261 -3.34 17.59 -10.49
CA PRO A 261 -2.85 16.77 -9.38
C PRO A 261 -3.90 15.79 -8.87
N TYR A 262 -5.16 16.21 -8.80
CA TYR A 262 -6.25 15.34 -8.35
C TYR A 262 -6.56 14.25 -9.38
N GLU A 263 -6.55 14.56 -10.69
CA GLU A 263 -6.66 13.57 -11.75
C GLU A 263 -5.56 12.49 -11.61
N ALA A 264 -4.30 12.92 -11.50
CA ALA A 264 -3.16 12.02 -11.40
C ALA A 264 -3.21 11.13 -10.15
N SER A 265 -3.63 11.68 -9.01
CA SER A 265 -3.85 10.91 -7.78
C SER A 265 -4.98 9.89 -7.94
N THR A 266 -6.10 10.26 -8.55
CA THR A 266 -7.22 9.35 -8.78
C THR A 266 -6.84 8.21 -9.72
N LEU A 267 -6.04 8.46 -10.77
CA LEU A 267 -5.52 7.43 -11.65
C LEU A 267 -4.66 6.40 -10.91
N ASN A 268 -3.77 6.84 -10.02
CA ASN A 268 -2.98 5.94 -9.18
C ASN A 268 -3.87 5.07 -8.27
N SER A 269 -4.90 5.67 -7.64
CA SER A 269 -5.83 4.91 -6.80
C SER A 269 -6.65 3.89 -7.61
N LEU A 270 -7.04 4.25 -8.83
CA LEU A 270 -7.72 3.33 -9.74
C LEU A 270 -6.82 2.17 -10.18
N ALA A 271 -5.52 2.42 -10.40
CA ALA A 271 -4.56 1.38 -10.73
C ALA A 271 -4.46 0.30 -9.64
N ILE A 272 -4.48 0.69 -8.36
CA ILE A 272 -4.47 -0.24 -7.23
C ILE A 272 -5.70 -1.18 -7.28
N VAL A 273 -6.87 -0.64 -7.65
CA VAL A 273 -8.09 -1.45 -7.80
C VAL A 273 -7.95 -2.43 -8.97
N TYR A 274 -7.47 -1.98 -10.13
CA TYR A 274 -7.23 -2.89 -11.27
C TYR A 274 -6.22 -3.98 -10.92
N ASN A 275 -5.17 -3.66 -10.16
CA ASN A 275 -4.21 -4.67 -9.71
C ASN A 275 -4.86 -5.71 -8.78
N THR A 276 -5.73 -5.26 -7.86
CA THR A 276 -6.50 -6.15 -6.97
C THR A 276 -7.41 -7.09 -7.78
N MET A 277 -7.97 -6.60 -8.88
CA MET A 277 -8.78 -7.38 -9.83
C MET A 277 -7.94 -8.27 -10.76
N LYS A 278 -6.62 -8.28 -10.64
CA LYS A 278 -5.68 -8.98 -11.54
C LYS A 278 -5.75 -8.50 -12.99
N GLU A 279 -6.15 -7.25 -13.20
CA GLU A 279 -6.16 -6.56 -14.49
C GLU A 279 -4.87 -5.72 -14.67
N SER A 280 -3.70 -6.37 -14.62
CA SER A 280 -2.40 -5.69 -14.56
C SER A 280 -2.18 -4.67 -15.69
N GLN A 281 -2.52 -5.04 -16.93
CA GLN A 281 -2.34 -4.14 -18.08
C GLN A 281 -3.10 -2.80 -17.92
N ARG A 282 -4.31 -2.83 -17.35
CA ARG A 282 -5.09 -1.62 -17.08
C ARG A 282 -4.50 -0.84 -15.91
N ALA A 283 -3.99 -1.52 -14.88
CA ALA A 283 -3.28 -0.86 -13.78
C ALA A 283 -2.06 -0.10 -14.30
N ILE A 284 -1.24 -0.73 -15.14
CA ILE A 284 -0.05 -0.14 -15.79
C ILE A 284 -0.45 1.10 -16.62
N GLU A 285 -1.52 1.02 -17.40
CA GLU A 285 -2.03 2.15 -18.18
C GLU A 285 -2.40 3.34 -17.29
N MET A 286 -3.14 3.12 -16.20
CA MET A 286 -3.54 4.19 -15.28
C MET A 286 -2.33 4.84 -14.58
N VAL A 287 -1.33 4.05 -14.15
CA VAL A 287 -0.12 4.63 -13.54
C VAL A 287 0.71 5.41 -14.57
N ARG A 288 0.81 4.94 -15.82
CA ARG A 288 1.50 5.68 -16.89
C ARG A 288 0.84 7.03 -17.18
N ASP A 289 -0.50 7.07 -17.24
CA ASP A 289 -1.23 8.33 -17.39
C ASP A 289 -0.98 9.27 -16.20
N SER A 290 -0.94 8.74 -14.97
CA SER A 290 -0.58 9.50 -13.76
C SER A 290 0.85 10.07 -13.84
N ILE A 291 1.83 9.26 -14.26
CA ILE A 291 3.23 9.68 -14.45
C ILE A 291 3.32 10.81 -15.47
N ALA A 292 2.62 10.72 -16.60
CA ALA A 292 2.64 11.76 -17.63
C ALA A 292 2.15 13.11 -17.08
N ILE A 293 1.12 13.10 -16.23
CA ILE A 293 0.62 14.31 -15.57
C ILE A 293 1.62 14.83 -14.54
N TYR A 294 2.10 13.99 -13.62
CA TYR A 294 3.05 14.41 -12.58
C TYR A 294 4.40 14.84 -13.14
N HIS A 295 4.84 14.28 -14.28
CA HIS A 295 6.03 14.74 -14.99
C HIS A 295 5.87 16.21 -15.42
N ARG A 296 4.77 16.55 -16.10
CA ARG A 296 4.46 17.94 -16.50
C ARG A 296 4.36 18.87 -15.30
N LEU A 297 3.68 18.44 -14.23
CA LEU A 297 3.55 19.22 -13.00
C LEU A 297 4.90 19.45 -12.31
N THR A 298 5.81 18.48 -12.38
CA THR A 298 7.17 18.59 -11.81
C THR A 298 8.03 19.59 -12.58
N GLU A 299 7.86 19.70 -13.89
CA GLU A 299 8.55 20.73 -14.70
C GLU A 299 8.13 22.15 -14.30
N GLU A 300 6.87 22.35 -13.91
CA GLU A 300 6.33 23.66 -13.57
C GLU A 300 6.47 24.00 -12.08
N TYR A 301 6.22 23.04 -11.19
CA TYR A 301 6.24 23.19 -9.73
C TYR A 301 7.03 22.04 -9.05
N PRO A 302 8.36 21.98 -9.25
CA PRO A 302 9.17 20.85 -8.80
C PRO A 302 9.10 20.61 -7.29
N ASP A 303 9.10 21.67 -6.48
CA ASP A 303 9.04 21.54 -5.01
C ASP A 303 7.71 20.96 -4.50
N GLN A 304 6.64 20.97 -5.32
CA GLN A 304 5.32 20.46 -4.94
C GLN A 304 5.03 19.04 -5.45
N TYR A 305 5.55 18.67 -6.64
CA TYR A 305 5.09 17.45 -7.31
C TYR A 305 6.16 16.38 -7.56
N THR A 306 7.44 16.67 -7.31
CA THR A 306 8.52 15.70 -7.53
C THR A 306 8.33 14.41 -6.72
N HIS A 307 7.82 14.48 -5.48
CA HIS A 307 7.60 13.29 -4.67
C HIS A 307 6.43 12.43 -5.17
N TYR A 308 5.38 13.05 -5.72
CA TYR A 308 4.27 12.32 -6.32
C TYR A 308 4.70 11.59 -7.59
N LEU A 309 5.55 12.20 -8.42
CA LEU A 309 6.17 11.53 -9.57
C LEU A 309 6.95 10.29 -9.13
N ALA A 310 7.79 10.40 -8.11
CA ALA A 310 8.53 9.26 -7.58
C ALA A 310 7.63 8.14 -7.07
N THR A 311 6.51 8.48 -6.43
CA THR A 311 5.52 7.49 -5.96
C THR A 311 4.82 6.79 -7.12
N SER A 312 4.41 7.51 -8.18
CA SER A 312 3.84 6.86 -9.37
C SER A 312 4.84 5.95 -10.07
N LEU A 313 6.10 6.37 -10.21
CA LEU A 313 7.17 5.53 -10.77
C LEU A 313 7.41 4.27 -9.93
N HIS A 314 7.47 4.40 -8.60
CA HIS A 314 7.60 3.27 -7.70
C HIS A 314 6.43 2.28 -7.84
N ASN A 315 5.19 2.78 -7.92
CA ASN A 315 4.01 1.94 -8.12
C ASN A 315 4.04 1.23 -9.48
N LEU A 316 4.54 1.88 -10.53
CA LEU A 316 4.73 1.24 -11.82
C LEU A 316 5.78 0.12 -11.74
N GLY A 317 6.88 0.34 -11.00
CA GLY A 317 7.87 -0.68 -10.72
C GLY A 317 7.30 -1.90 -10.00
N LEU A 318 6.42 -1.69 -9.01
CA LEU A 318 5.70 -2.76 -8.31
C LEU A 318 4.83 -3.59 -9.26
N LEU A 319 4.06 -2.93 -10.14
CA LEU A 319 3.20 -3.64 -11.11
C LEU A 319 4.03 -4.54 -12.04
N TYR A 320 5.14 -4.02 -12.58
CA TYR A 320 6.04 -4.83 -13.41
C TYR A 320 6.73 -5.95 -12.63
N PHE A 321 7.06 -5.72 -11.37
CA PHE A 321 7.64 -6.74 -10.49
C PHE A 321 6.67 -7.89 -10.24
N GLU A 322 5.39 -7.59 -10.00
CA GLU A 322 4.33 -8.59 -9.87
C GLU A 322 4.12 -9.39 -11.16
N ASP A 323 4.19 -8.74 -12.33
CA ASP A 323 4.12 -9.35 -13.66
C ASP A 323 5.39 -10.09 -14.08
N LYS A 324 6.43 -10.13 -13.23
CA LYS A 324 7.74 -10.77 -13.49
C LYS A 324 8.54 -10.13 -14.63
N ASP A 325 8.18 -8.91 -15.04
CA ASP A 325 8.99 -8.09 -15.94
C ASP A 325 10.05 -7.33 -15.12
N LEU A 326 11.12 -8.06 -14.78
CA LEU A 326 12.16 -7.57 -13.89
C LEU A 326 12.96 -6.40 -14.51
N ASP A 327 13.04 -6.31 -15.84
CA ASP A 327 13.77 -5.24 -16.53
C ASP A 327 13.03 -3.90 -16.39
N ASN A 328 11.72 -3.88 -16.64
CA ASN A 328 10.92 -2.68 -16.43
C ASN A 328 10.81 -2.33 -14.93
N ALA A 329 10.64 -3.33 -14.05
CA ALA A 329 10.63 -3.10 -12.61
C ALA A 329 11.92 -2.42 -12.12
N LEU A 330 13.09 -2.94 -12.56
CA LEU A 330 14.40 -2.37 -12.26
C LEU A 330 14.52 -0.93 -12.75
N HIS A 331 14.07 -0.65 -13.98
CA HIS A 331 14.10 0.69 -14.55
C HIS A 331 13.32 1.70 -13.69
N TYR A 332 12.06 1.42 -13.39
CA TYR A 332 11.19 2.36 -12.65
C TYR A 332 11.54 2.47 -11.17
N PHE A 333 11.96 1.38 -10.51
CA PHE A 333 12.48 1.48 -9.13
C PHE A 333 13.75 2.31 -9.05
N THR A 334 14.66 2.18 -10.01
CA THR A 334 15.90 2.97 -10.04
C THR A 334 15.61 4.45 -10.22
N GLU A 335 14.68 4.81 -11.12
CA GLU A 335 14.27 6.19 -11.35
C GLU A 335 13.59 6.79 -10.10
N ALA A 336 12.64 6.08 -9.50
CA ALA A 336 11.98 6.49 -8.26
C ALA A 336 12.99 6.69 -7.11
N LEU A 337 13.93 5.75 -6.94
CA LEU A 337 14.96 5.81 -5.90
C LEU A 337 15.90 7.01 -6.10
N ALA A 338 16.26 7.32 -7.35
CA ALA A 338 17.09 8.48 -7.66
C ALA A 338 16.41 9.80 -7.26
N ILE A 339 15.11 9.94 -7.55
CA ILE A 339 14.32 11.11 -7.14
C ILE A 339 14.22 11.19 -5.62
N ARG A 340 13.85 10.09 -4.94
CA ARG A 340 13.68 10.04 -3.48
C ARG A 340 14.99 10.36 -2.74
N ARG A 341 16.14 9.86 -3.22
CA ARG A 341 17.47 10.23 -2.70
C ARG A 341 17.77 11.73 -2.82
N ASN A 342 17.26 12.43 -3.84
CA ASN A 342 17.43 13.88 -3.96
C ASN A 342 16.56 14.61 -2.92
N LEU A 343 15.29 14.24 -2.82
CA LEU A 343 14.33 14.82 -1.88
C LEU A 343 14.78 14.66 -0.42
N MET A 344 15.23 13.45 -0.05
CA MET A 344 15.70 13.10 1.28
C MET A 344 16.89 13.96 1.76
N ARG A 345 17.73 14.48 0.85
CA ARG A 345 18.84 15.40 1.23
C ARG A 345 18.35 16.71 1.85
N ARG A 346 17.11 17.11 1.56
CA ARG A 346 16.49 18.33 2.11
C ARG A 346 15.62 18.01 3.31
N GLU A 347 14.85 16.92 3.25
CA GLU A 347 13.83 16.57 4.25
C GLU A 347 13.89 15.06 4.60
N LEU A 348 14.89 14.67 5.39
CA LEU A 348 15.16 13.27 5.76
C LEU A 348 13.95 12.58 6.41
N GLU A 349 13.34 13.22 7.41
CA GLU A 349 12.23 12.63 8.17
C GLU A 349 10.98 12.40 7.29
N GLN A 350 10.80 13.21 6.24
CA GLN A 350 9.65 13.10 5.35
C GLN A 350 9.87 12.03 4.26
N PHE A 351 11.04 12.01 3.62
CA PHE A 351 11.29 11.17 2.44
C PHE A 351 12.21 9.97 2.69
N GLY A 352 12.84 9.88 3.85
CA GLY A 352 13.64 8.72 4.27
C GLY A 352 12.86 7.41 4.24
N PRO A 353 11.65 7.33 4.85
CA PRO A 353 10.83 6.11 4.83
C PRO A 353 10.53 5.61 3.41
N ASP A 354 10.14 6.52 2.51
CA ASP A 354 9.85 6.19 1.11
C ASP A 354 11.10 5.76 0.34
N THR A 355 12.26 6.36 0.64
CA THR A 355 13.55 5.94 0.06
C THR A 355 13.88 4.51 0.47
N CYS A 356 13.71 4.17 1.76
CA CYS A 356 13.93 2.81 2.27
C CYS A 356 12.99 1.81 1.61
N ALA A 357 11.69 2.13 1.46
CA ALA A 357 10.72 1.25 0.81
C ALA A 357 11.13 0.90 -0.63
N THR A 358 11.52 1.90 -1.44
CA THR A 358 11.97 1.63 -2.82
C THR A 358 13.26 0.83 -2.86
N ALA A 359 14.21 1.14 -1.97
CA ALA A 359 15.48 0.42 -1.91
C ALA A 359 15.29 -1.05 -1.51
N LEU A 360 14.41 -1.35 -0.54
CA LEU A 360 14.10 -2.72 -0.13
C LEU A 360 13.43 -3.52 -1.25
N ASN A 361 12.48 -2.94 -2.00
CA ASN A 361 11.90 -3.62 -3.16
C ASN A 361 12.93 -3.87 -4.27
N LEU A 362 13.90 -2.96 -4.43
CA LEU A 362 15.01 -3.16 -5.36
C LEU A 362 15.98 -4.27 -4.90
N VAL A 363 16.17 -4.41 -3.59
CA VAL A 363 16.93 -5.52 -2.98
C VAL A 363 16.23 -6.86 -3.22
N GLU A 364 14.91 -6.92 -3.08
CA GLU A 364 14.11 -8.11 -3.39
C GLU A 364 14.24 -8.49 -4.87
N LEU A 365 14.16 -7.51 -5.78
CA LEU A 365 14.42 -7.72 -7.20
C LEU A 365 15.81 -8.27 -7.47
N TYR A 366 16.84 -7.70 -6.83
CA TYR A 366 18.21 -8.20 -6.96
C TYR A 366 18.38 -9.61 -6.36
N GLN A 367 17.63 -9.98 -5.33
CA GLN A 367 17.63 -11.35 -4.84
C GLN A 367 17.11 -12.31 -5.90
N ILE A 368 15.99 -11.99 -6.55
CA ILE A 368 15.43 -12.83 -7.63
C ILE A 368 16.42 -12.94 -8.80
N GLN A 369 17.04 -11.83 -9.19
CA GLN A 369 18.05 -11.82 -10.25
C GLN A 369 19.29 -12.64 -9.85
N LEU A 370 19.77 -12.53 -8.62
CA LEU A 370 20.87 -13.34 -8.09
C LEU A 370 20.54 -14.84 -8.19
N GLU A 371 19.37 -15.25 -7.70
CA GLU A 371 18.98 -16.66 -7.63
C GLU A 371 18.70 -17.27 -9.01
N SER A 372 18.15 -16.48 -9.93
CA SER A 372 17.80 -16.95 -11.28
C SER A 372 18.99 -16.94 -12.26
N THR A 373 19.89 -15.96 -12.16
CA THR A 373 21.03 -15.80 -13.08
C THR A 373 22.34 -16.34 -12.52
N LEU A 374 22.40 -16.61 -11.22
CA LEU A 374 23.61 -16.99 -10.49
C LEU A 374 24.73 -15.94 -10.61
N ASP A 375 24.37 -14.65 -10.74
CA ASP A 375 25.33 -13.54 -10.83
C ASP A 375 25.51 -12.83 -9.47
N LEU A 376 26.67 -13.05 -8.84
CA LEU A 376 27.06 -12.39 -7.57
C LEU A 376 27.16 -10.86 -7.66
N SER A 377 27.13 -10.26 -8.85
CA SER A 377 27.05 -8.79 -8.96
C SER A 377 25.81 -8.24 -8.27
N TYR A 378 24.70 -8.99 -8.26
CA TYR A 378 23.46 -8.61 -7.56
C TYR A 378 23.61 -8.68 -6.04
N ARG A 379 24.38 -9.63 -5.51
CA ARG A 379 24.70 -9.68 -4.08
C ARG A 379 25.40 -8.39 -3.63
N GLN A 380 26.39 -7.94 -4.40
CA GLN A 380 27.11 -6.71 -4.08
C GLN A 380 26.18 -5.48 -4.11
N LYS A 381 25.37 -5.34 -5.16
CA LYS A 381 24.38 -4.25 -5.27
C LYS A 381 23.38 -4.25 -4.12
N SER A 382 22.90 -5.42 -3.69
CA SER A 382 21.98 -5.54 -2.56
C SER A 382 22.63 -5.13 -1.24
N LEU A 383 23.86 -5.58 -0.97
CA LEU A 383 24.57 -5.20 0.26
C LEU A 383 24.82 -3.69 0.33
N GLU A 384 25.16 -3.04 -0.79
CA GLU A 384 25.32 -1.58 -0.85
C GLU A 384 24.01 -0.86 -0.50
N LEU A 385 22.89 -1.28 -1.09
CA LEU A 385 21.58 -0.71 -0.78
C LEU A 385 21.15 -0.97 0.67
N LEU A 386 21.38 -2.18 1.19
CA LEU A 386 21.02 -2.53 2.56
C LEU A 386 21.82 -1.76 3.61
N MET A 387 23.10 -1.48 3.32
CA MET A 387 23.90 -0.61 4.18
C MET A 387 23.35 0.81 4.20
N GLU A 388 22.98 1.36 3.04
CA GLU A 388 22.30 2.67 2.96
C GLU A 388 20.97 2.66 3.74
N VAL A 389 20.12 1.65 3.53
CA VAL A 389 18.82 1.52 4.21
C VAL A 389 18.98 1.43 5.73
N ARG A 390 19.93 0.63 6.22
CA ARG A 390 20.20 0.51 7.66
C ARG A 390 20.61 1.86 8.25
N ASP A 391 21.60 2.53 7.63
CA ASP A 391 22.11 3.80 8.13
C ASP A 391 21.02 4.89 8.09
N LEU A 392 20.12 4.86 7.09
CA LEU A 392 18.95 5.73 7.02
C LEU A 392 17.93 5.44 8.12
N LEU A 393 17.57 4.18 8.34
CA LEU A 393 16.61 3.78 9.37
C LEU A 393 17.11 4.06 10.79
N ASP A 394 18.43 4.06 11.02
CA ASP A 394 19.05 4.45 12.28
C ASP A 394 19.05 5.98 12.48
N SER A 395 19.02 6.74 11.38
CA SER A 395 19.03 8.21 11.38
C SER A 395 17.64 8.83 11.52
N VAL A 396 16.59 8.09 11.17
CA VAL A 396 15.19 8.51 11.29
C VAL A 396 14.71 8.30 12.73
N SER A 397 14.26 9.38 13.38
CA SER A 397 13.84 9.36 14.79
C SER A 397 12.45 8.74 15.02
N ASP A 398 11.72 8.48 13.94
CA ASP A 398 10.39 7.90 13.93
C ASP A 398 10.37 6.39 14.26
N ASP A 399 9.36 6.00 15.04
CA ASP A 399 9.19 4.66 15.61
C ASP A 399 7.82 4.03 15.26
N ARG A 400 7.19 4.53 14.19
CA ARG A 400 6.00 3.90 13.62
C ARG A 400 6.28 2.43 13.24
N LEU A 401 5.25 1.60 13.35
CA LEU A 401 5.32 0.15 13.07
C LEU A 401 5.94 -0.16 11.69
N VAL A 402 5.61 0.64 10.68
CA VAL A 402 6.16 0.48 9.32
C VAL A 402 7.70 0.53 9.30
N LEU A 403 8.31 1.44 10.07
CA LEU A 403 9.78 1.56 10.13
C LEU A 403 10.42 0.44 10.93
N ARG A 404 9.73 -0.07 11.96
CA ARG A 404 10.18 -1.26 12.69
C ARG A 404 10.19 -2.49 11.78
N ASN A 405 9.17 -2.65 10.94
CA ASN A 405 9.11 -3.74 9.96
C ASN A 405 10.24 -3.60 8.94
N MET A 406 10.45 -2.41 8.38
CA MET A 406 11.57 -2.16 7.45
C MET A 406 12.94 -2.47 8.06
N ARG A 407 13.16 -2.17 9.36
CA ARG A 407 14.40 -2.54 10.06
C ARG A 407 14.57 -4.06 10.15
N ALA A 408 13.50 -4.79 10.41
CA ALA A 408 13.51 -6.25 10.45
C ALA A 408 13.78 -6.86 9.05
N ASP A 409 13.12 -6.34 8.01
CA ASP A 409 13.30 -6.77 6.62
C ASP A 409 14.76 -6.51 6.18
N CYS A 410 15.29 -5.33 6.46
CA CYS A 410 16.69 -4.99 6.19
C CYS A 410 17.66 -5.95 6.91
N ALA A 411 17.41 -6.29 8.17
CA ALA A 411 18.26 -7.23 8.93
C ALA A 411 18.21 -8.64 8.35
N SER A 412 17.02 -9.13 7.98
CA SER A 412 16.82 -10.43 7.33
C SER A 412 17.55 -10.52 5.99
N HIS A 413 17.42 -9.50 5.14
CA HIS A 413 18.14 -9.45 3.87
C HIS A 413 19.65 -9.35 4.08
N LEU A 414 20.14 -8.57 5.06
CA LEU A 414 21.56 -8.53 5.40
C LEU A 414 22.08 -9.92 5.80
N GLU A 415 21.34 -10.67 6.61
CA GLU A 415 21.71 -12.04 6.98
C GLU A 415 21.80 -12.94 5.74
N TYR A 416 20.81 -12.88 4.85
CA TYR A 416 20.82 -13.63 3.60
C TYR A 416 22.04 -13.27 2.72
N PHE A 417 22.22 -11.99 2.38
CA PHE A 417 23.26 -11.57 1.45
C PHE A 417 24.68 -11.65 2.04
N ASN A 418 24.85 -11.64 3.36
CA ASN A 418 26.15 -11.89 3.98
C ASN A 418 26.58 -13.36 3.87
N ASN A 419 25.63 -14.29 3.92
CA ASN A 419 25.91 -15.72 3.97
C ASN A 419 25.80 -16.43 2.61
N VAL A 420 25.02 -15.89 1.67
CA VAL A 420 24.82 -16.51 0.35
C VAL A 420 26.12 -16.51 -0.47
N ASP A 421 26.45 -17.66 -1.03
CA ASP A 421 27.60 -17.85 -1.93
C ASP A 421 27.21 -18.65 -3.17
N MET A 422 28.17 -18.84 -4.08
CA MET A 422 27.93 -19.57 -5.32
C MET A 422 27.63 -21.05 -5.11
N GLU A 423 28.16 -21.66 -4.04
CA GLU A 423 27.94 -23.08 -3.77
C GLU A 423 26.48 -23.30 -3.36
N GLU A 424 25.99 -22.52 -2.40
CA GLU A 424 24.60 -22.55 -1.92
C GLU A 424 23.60 -22.21 -3.03
N LEU A 425 23.88 -21.18 -3.85
CA LEU A 425 23.04 -20.83 -5.00
C LEU A 425 22.99 -21.95 -6.04
N THR A 426 24.15 -22.55 -6.33
CA THR A 426 24.23 -23.67 -7.27
C THR A 426 23.46 -24.86 -6.74
N LEU A 427 23.55 -25.15 -5.43
CA LEU A 427 22.84 -26.25 -4.80
C LEU A 427 21.32 -26.10 -4.94
N ARG A 428 20.78 -24.91 -4.68
CA ARG A 428 19.36 -24.59 -4.85
C ARG A 428 18.91 -24.79 -6.30
N TYR A 429 19.67 -24.26 -7.26
CA TYR A 429 19.39 -24.42 -8.68
C TYR A 429 19.35 -25.91 -9.08
N VAL A 430 20.37 -26.67 -8.69
CA VAL A 430 20.49 -28.09 -9.01
C VAL A 430 19.37 -28.90 -8.40
N LYS A 431 18.91 -28.54 -7.20
CA LYS A 431 17.78 -29.22 -6.56
C LYS A 431 16.50 -29.11 -7.38
N VAL A 432 16.16 -27.89 -7.86
CA VAL A 432 14.98 -27.65 -8.70
C VAL A 432 15.07 -28.43 -10.02
N GLU A 433 16.20 -28.37 -10.71
CA GLU A 433 16.42 -29.10 -11.96
C GLU A 433 16.40 -30.63 -11.75
N SER A 434 17.00 -31.10 -10.66
CA SER A 434 17.01 -32.53 -10.32
C SER A 434 15.61 -33.06 -10.01
N ASP A 435 14.79 -32.27 -9.30
CA ASP A 435 13.40 -32.64 -8.99
C ASP A 435 12.57 -32.70 -10.29
N SER A 436 12.72 -31.74 -11.20
CA SER A 436 12.07 -31.76 -12.51
C SER A 436 12.46 -33.01 -13.33
N LEU A 437 13.77 -33.33 -13.40
CA LEU A 437 14.23 -34.55 -14.09
C LEU A 437 13.68 -35.82 -13.44
N ARG A 438 13.58 -35.85 -12.10
CA ARG A 438 12.98 -36.98 -11.38
C ARG A 438 11.50 -37.13 -11.70
N GLU A 439 10.74 -36.05 -11.82
CA GLU A 439 9.34 -36.10 -12.25
C GLU A 439 9.19 -36.71 -13.64
N GLU A 440 10.02 -36.29 -14.60
CA GLU A 440 10.05 -36.87 -15.96
C GLU A 440 10.39 -38.37 -15.94
N ILE A 441 11.37 -38.80 -15.12
CA ILE A 441 11.74 -40.21 -14.97
C ILE A 441 10.57 -41.05 -14.44
N HIS A 442 9.85 -40.54 -13.44
CA HIS A 442 8.71 -41.25 -12.84
C HIS A 442 7.50 -41.28 -13.78
N GLY A 443 7.21 -40.18 -14.48
CA GLY A 443 6.07 -40.03 -15.38
C GLY A 443 6.22 -40.76 -16.72
N THR A 444 7.46 -40.95 -17.19
CA THR A 444 7.72 -41.64 -18.45
C THR A 444 7.37 -43.13 -18.33
N ILE A 445 6.86 -43.75 -19.41
CA ILE A 445 6.64 -45.21 -19.47
C ILE A 445 7.74 -45.89 -20.30
N GLU A 446 8.13 -45.26 -21.40
CA GLU A 446 9.09 -45.79 -22.37
C GLU A 446 10.49 -45.95 -21.74
N PRO A 447 11.02 -47.18 -21.64
CA PRO A 447 12.30 -47.42 -20.96
C PRO A 447 13.47 -46.67 -21.60
N SER A 448 13.51 -46.55 -22.92
CA SER A 448 14.60 -45.87 -23.62
C SER A 448 14.66 -44.37 -23.31
N GLU A 449 13.49 -43.74 -23.11
CA GLU A 449 13.36 -42.33 -22.75
C GLU A 449 13.72 -42.08 -21.27
N LYS A 450 13.32 -42.96 -20.34
CA LYS A 450 13.75 -42.88 -18.92
C LYS A 450 15.26 -42.82 -18.76
N ARG A 451 15.97 -43.59 -19.59
CA ARG A 451 17.43 -43.62 -19.57
C ARG A 451 18.02 -42.25 -19.90
N ILE A 452 17.45 -41.54 -20.88
CA ILE A 452 17.92 -40.23 -21.29
C ILE A 452 17.81 -39.24 -20.12
N TYR A 453 16.68 -39.20 -19.43
CA TYR A 453 16.51 -38.34 -18.25
C TYR A 453 17.43 -38.73 -17.10
N GLN A 454 17.64 -40.03 -16.86
CA GLN A 454 18.58 -40.49 -15.83
C GLN A 454 20.04 -40.14 -16.17
N GLU A 455 20.45 -40.24 -17.45
CA GLU A 455 21.77 -39.80 -17.92
C GLU A 455 21.94 -38.29 -17.78
N ALA A 456 20.90 -37.51 -18.08
CA ALA A 456 20.89 -36.06 -17.88
C ALA A 456 21.03 -35.67 -16.39
N LEU A 457 20.31 -36.37 -15.49
CA LEU A 457 20.41 -36.15 -14.04
C LEU A 457 21.81 -36.46 -13.51
N ILE A 458 22.39 -37.60 -13.90
CA ILE A 458 23.77 -37.95 -13.52
C ILE A 458 24.72 -36.89 -14.04
N LYS A 459 24.61 -36.49 -15.32
CA LYS A 459 25.48 -35.48 -15.92
C LYS A 459 25.41 -34.14 -15.17
N LEU A 460 24.20 -33.67 -14.87
CA LEU A 460 24.00 -32.46 -14.08
C LEU A 460 24.69 -32.57 -12.72
N LEU A 461 24.46 -33.65 -11.97
CA LEU A 461 25.03 -33.82 -10.63
C LEU A 461 26.55 -34.01 -10.65
N GLU A 462 27.09 -34.72 -11.65
CA GLU A 462 28.53 -34.94 -11.82
C GLU A 462 29.25 -33.63 -12.10
N GLU A 463 28.75 -32.82 -13.05
CA GLU A 463 29.34 -31.51 -13.37
C GLU A 463 29.39 -30.59 -12.15
N LYS A 464 28.41 -30.69 -11.24
CA LYS A 464 28.33 -29.83 -10.04
C LYS A 464 29.13 -30.38 -8.88
N TYR A 465 29.19 -31.70 -8.72
CA TYR A 465 30.09 -32.34 -7.76
C TYR A 465 31.57 -32.11 -8.12
N GLU A 466 31.93 -32.11 -9.41
CA GLU A 466 33.28 -31.75 -9.85
C GLU A 466 33.66 -30.32 -9.47
N LEU A 467 32.71 -29.39 -9.53
CA LEU A 467 32.91 -28.00 -9.10
C LEU A 467 33.01 -27.89 -7.56
N TYR A 468 32.24 -28.68 -6.83
CA TYR A 468 32.14 -28.64 -5.36
C TYR A 468 32.31 -30.03 -4.72
N PRO A 469 33.53 -30.63 -4.78
CA PRO A 469 33.74 -32.02 -4.36
C PRO A 469 33.62 -32.23 -2.84
N GLY A 470 33.68 -31.16 -2.05
CA GLY A 470 33.45 -31.19 -0.60
C GLY A 470 31.97 -31.17 -0.20
N ASN A 471 31.06 -30.91 -1.13
CA ASN A 471 29.64 -30.76 -0.83
C ASN A 471 28.99 -32.15 -0.66
N GLU A 472 28.55 -32.44 0.56
CA GLU A 472 27.93 -33.74 0.86
C GLU A 472 26.60 -33.96 0.14
N GLU A 473 25.83 -32.91 -0.13
CA GLU A 473 24.54 -33.05 -0.80
C GLU A 473 24.72 -33.46 -2.26
N PHE A 474 25.62 -32.81 -3.00
CA PHE A 474 25.95 -33.23 -4.37
C PHE A 474 26.49 -34.66 -4.40
N ARG A 475 27.41 -35.00 -3.49
CA ARG A 475 27.97 -36.36 -3.40
C ARG A 475 26.89 -37.43 -3.21
N LYS A 476 26.00 -37.22 -2.23
CA LYS A 476 24.91 -38.17 -1.89
C LYS A 476 23.87 -38.24 -3.02
N ALA A 477 23.48 -37.11 -3.59
CA ALA A 477 22.55 -37.06 -4.71
C ALA A 477 23.08 -37.78 -5.95
N LEU A 478 24.37 -37.60 -6.27
CA LEU A 478 25.03 -38.27 -7.39
C LEU A 478 25.16 -39.78 -7.16
N ALA A 479 25.51 -40.21 -5.94
CA ALA A 479 25.56 -41.63 -5.58
C ALA A 479 24.18 -42.31 -5.78
N LEU A 480 23.11 -41.64 -5.35
CA LEU A 480 21.73 -42.11 -5.57
C LEU A 480 21.37 -42.15 -7.06
N ALA A 481 21.72 -41.12 -7.84
CA ALA A 481 21.46 -41.11 -9.28
C ALA A 481 22.17 -42.26 -10.02
N HIS A 482 23.40 -42.59 -9.60
CA HIS A 482 24.11 -43.78 -10.10
C HIS A 482 23.47 -45.09 -9.67
N ASN A 483 22.99 -45.19 -8.42
CA ASN A 483 22.23 -46.34 -7.94
C ASN A 483 20.96 -46.57 -8.80
N ASP A 484 20.21 -45.52 -9.09
CA ASP A 484 18.98 -45.59 -9.87
C ASP A 484 19.25 -46.04 -11.31
N MET A 485 20.32 -45.53 -11.93
CA MET A 485 20.77 -45.99 -13.25
C MET A 485 21.23 -47.45 -13.23
N ALA A 486 21.99 -47.85 -12.21
CA ALA A 486 22.43 -49.24 -12.04
C ALA A 486 21.24 -50.20 -11.96
N TRP A 487 20.23 -49.86 -11.16
CA TRP A 487 18.99 -50.63 -11.05
C TRP A 487 18.21 -50.69 -12.36
N TYR A 488 18.12 -49.56 -13.07
CA TYR A 488 17.52 -49.52 -14.41
C TYR A 488 18.21 -50.49 -15.38
N LEU A 489 19.55 -50.51 -15.43
CA LEU A 489 20.33 -51.37 -16.33
C LEU A 489 20.21 -52.86 -15.96
N LEU A 490 20.12 -53.19 -14.68
CA LEU A 490 19.92 -54.56 -14.19
C LEU A 490 18.61 -55.17 -14.73
N ARG A 491 17.53 -54.40 -14.74
CA ARG A 491 16.23 -54.83 -15.30
C ARG A 491 16.25 -55.07 -16.81
N LEU A 492 17.27 -54.53 -17.49
CA LEU A 492 17.52 -54.77 -18.91
C LEU A 492 18.57 -55.87 -19.14
N GLU A 493 18.98 -56.58 -18.08
CA GLU A 493 20.00 -57.64 -18.12
C GLU A 493 21.38 -57.13 -18.58
N ARG A 494 21.69 -55.84 -18.37
CA ARG A 494 22.95 -55.19 -18.77
C ARG A 494 23.91 -55.06 -17.58
N ALA A 495 24.26 -56.20 -16.97
CA ALA A 495 25.08 -56.25 -15.74
C ALA A 495 26.44 -55.53 -15.87
N GLY A 496 27.13 -55.67 -17.01
CA GLY A 496 28.43 -55.03 -17.23
C GLY A 496 28.39 -53.50 -17.26
N GLU A 497 27.29 -52.89 -17.73
CA GLU A 497 27.11 -51.44 -17.70
C GLU A 497 26.64 -50.97 -16.32
N SER A 498 25.76 -51.73 -15.67
CA SER A 498 25.32 -51.48 -14.30
C SER A 498 26.50 -51.42 -13.33
N ARG A 499 27.46 -52.35 -13.48
CA ARG A 499 28.66 -52.42 -12.65
C ARG A 499 29.47 -51.12 -12.61
N LYS A 500 29.59 -50.41 -13.74
CA LYS A 500 30.30 -49.12 -13.79
C LYS A 500 29.65 -48.05 -12.92
N HIS A 501 28.31 -47.98 -12.94
CA HIS A 501 27.57 -47.05 -12.11
C HIS A 501 27.59 -47.44 -10.64
N ILE A 502 27.57 -48.75 -10.32
CA ILE A 502 27.69 -49.23 -8.95
C ILE A 502 29.06 -48.86 -8.36
N GLU A 503 30.13 -49.09 -9.12
CA GLU A 503 31.49 -48.74 -8.70
C GLU A 503 31.62 -47.25 -8.46
N ARG A 504 31.15 -46.41 -9.40
CA ARG A 504 31.15 -44.95 -9.23
C ARG A 504 30.31 -44.51 -8.02
N GLY A 505 29.12 -45.10 -7.85
CA GLY A 505 28.27 -44.82 -6.69
C GLY A 505 28.94 -45.17 -5.37
N LEU A 506 29.67 -46.28 -5.29
CA LEU A 506 30.37 -46.71 -4.06
C LEU A 506 31.62 -45.88 -3.76
N GLU A 507 32.28 -45.33 -4.79
CA GLU A 507 33.34 -44.32 -4.60
C GLU A 507 32.79 -43.05 -3.96
N LEU A 508 31.57 -42.65 -4.34
CA LEU A 508 30.90 -41.47 -3.83
C LEU A 508 30.31 -41.70 -2.45
N ASP A 509 29.64 -42.83 -2.22
CA ASP A 509 29.02 -43.19 -0.95
C ASP A 509 29.02 -44.71 -0.71
N ALA A 510 30.09 -45.20 -0.08
CA ALA A 510 30.23 -46.60 0.31
C ALA A 510 29.18 -47.03 1.37
N GLY A 511 28.54 -46.09 2.06
CA GLY A 511 27.49 -46.35 3.06
C GLY A 511 26.10 -46.52 2.46
N LEU A 512 25.91 -46.24 1.17
CA LEU A 512 24.62 -46.39 0.50
C LEU A 512 24.34 -47.89 0.22
N ASN A 513 23.61 -48.52 1.13
CA ASN A 513 23.30 -49.95 1.11
C ASN A 513 22.69 -50.43 -0.22
N LEU A 514 21.87 -49.61 -0.88
CA LEU A 514 21.23 -49.97 -2.16
C LEU A 514 22.25 -50.33 -3.26
N LEU A 515 23.43 -49.69 -3.26
CA LEU A 515 24.49 -50.02 -4.23
C LEU A 515 25.09 -51.41 -3.99
N TRP A 516 25.22 -51.83 -2.73
CA TRP A 516 25.66 -53.18 -2.39
C TRP A 516 24.63 -54.25 -2.78
N CYS A 517 23.34 -53.92 -2.63
CA CYS A 517 22.25 -54.76 -3.13
C CYS A 517 22.32 -54.93 -4.66
N ASN A 518 22.45 -53.82 -5.39
CA ASN A 518 22.62 -53.83 -6.84
C ASN A 518 23.90 -54.53 -7.30
N LYS A 519 24.98 -54.44 -6.53
CA LYS A 519 26.21 -55.21 -6.76
C LYS A 519 25.97 -56.71 -6.68
N ALA A 520 25.18 -57.15 -5.69
CA ALA A 520 24.78 -58.55 -5.57
C ALA A 520 23.87 -58.98 -6.75
N HIS A 521 22.93 -58.13 -7.18
CA HIS A 521 22.10 -58.38 -8.36
C HIS A 521 22.91 -58.57 -9.65
N CYS A 522 23.96 -57.77 -9.86
CA CYS A 522 24.90 -57.95 -10.98
C CYS A 522 25.50 -59.37 -10.99
N GLU A 523 26.02 -59.82 -9.85
CA GLU A 523 26.62 -61.15 -9.73
C GLU A 523 25.60 -62.28 -9.95
N LEU A 524 24.34 -62.08 -9.55
CA LEU A 524 23.27 -63.06 -9.81
C LEU A 524 22.96 -63.22 -11.30
N LEU A 525 22.86 -62.11 -12.04
CA LEU A 525 22.65 -62.14 -13.49
C LEU A 525 23.81 -62.85 -14.21
N GLU A 526 25.02 -62.70 -13.69
CA GLU A 526 26.23 -63.35 -14.23
C GLU A 526 26.44 -64.80 -13.72
N ASN A 527 25.50 -65.34 -12.93
CA ASN A 527 25.55 -66.68 -12.31
C ASN A 527 26.67 -66.90 -11.27
N ASN A 528 27.17 -65.83 -10.65
CA ASN A 528 28.19 -65.86 -9.60
C ASN A 528 27.56 -65.89 -8.20
N MET A 529 26.90 -67.00 -7.87
CA MET A 529 26.07 -67.13 -6.67
C MET A 529 26.80 -66.87 -5.34
N ASP A 530 28.01 -67.39 -5.18
CA ASP A 530 28.78 -67.25 -3.93
C ASP A 530 29.14 -65.78 -3.65
N LEU A 531 29.49 -65.05 -4.71
CA LEU A 531 29.84 -63.64 -4.62
C LEU A 531 28.60 -62.78 -4.34
N ALA A 532 27.48 -63.08 -4.99
CA ALA A 532 26.20 -62.43 -4.70
C ALA A 532 25.79 -62.60 -3.22
N LEU A 533 25.87 -63.82 -2.68
CA LEU A 533 25.56 -64.09 -1.27
C LEU A 533 26.47 -63.30 -0.32
N SER A 534 27.74 -63.11 -0.66
CA SER A 534 28.68 -62.32 0.14
C SER A 534 28.32 -60.83 0.17
N PHE A 535 27.87 -60.27 -0.95
CA PHE A 535 27.45 -58.87 -1.01
C PHE A 535 26.10 -58.64 -0.32
N TYR A 536 25.15 -59.58 -0.42
CA TYR A 536 23.92 -59.52 0.39
C TYR A 536 24.18 -59.60 1.89
N ALA A 537 25.18 -60.39 2.32
CA ALA A 537 25.60 -60.40 3.72
C ALA A 537 26.09 -59.02 4.16
N GLY A 538 26.86 -58.33 3.32
CA GLY A 538 27.30 -56.95 3.56
C GLY A 538 26.13 -55.97 3.64
N PHE A 539 25.21 -56.03 2.67
CA PHE A 539 23.99 -55.23 2.60
C PHE A 539 23.08 -55.37 3.83
N LEU A 540 22.93 -56.59 4.36
CA LEU A 540 22.08 -56.89 5.52
C LEU A 540 22.82 -56.84 6.86
N GLY A 541 24.16 -56.84 6.84
CA GLY A 541 25.04 -56.94 8.01
C GLY A 541 25.55 -55.60 8.55
N SER A 542 25.57 -54.54 7.74
CA SER A 542 25.73 -53.16 8.23
C SER A 542 24.53 -52.85 9.12
N GLN A 543 24.67 -52.59 10.43
CA GLN A 543 23.54 -52.29 11.33
C GLN A 543 22.68 -51.14 10.76
N PRO A 544 21.61 -51.43 10.02
CA PRO A 544 20.86 -50.41 9.33
C PRO A 544 19.85 -49.83 10.31
N GLU A 545 19.53 -48.54 10.17
CA GLU A 545 18.47 -47.94 10.97
C GLU A 545 17.12 -48.64 10.77
N ASN A 546 16.90 -49.26 9.59
CA ASN A 546 15.67 -50.01 9.28
C ASN A 546 15.93 -51.34 8.51
N PRO A 547 16.22 -52.45 9.21
CA PRO A 547 16.50 -53.75 8.57
C PRO A 547 15.31 -54.40 7.84
N LEU A 548 14.08 -54.13 8.27
CA LEU A 548 12.88 -54.70 7.64
C LEU A 548 12.64 -54.09 6.26
N GLU A 549 12.88 -52.79 6.12
CA GLU A 549 12.71 -52.07 4.86
C GLU A 549 13.70 -52.54 3.80
N LEU A 550 14.98 -52.74 4.17
CA LEU A 550 15.99 -53.29 3.26
C LEU A 550 15.66 -54.71 2.80
N LYS A 551 15.11 -55.56 3.69
CA LYS A 551 14.63 -56.89 3.31
C LYS A 551 13.47 -56.84 2.33
N LYS A 552 12.54 -55.88 2.52
CA LYS A 552 11.42 -55.66 1.60
C LYS A 552 11.91 -55.22 0.22
N VAL A 553 12.83 -54.25 0.15
CA VAL A 553 13.44 -53.81 -1.12
C VAL A 553 14.09 -54.99 -1.84
N LEU A 554 14.91 -55.78 -1.13
CA LEU A 554 15.52 -56.98 -1.69
C LEU A 554 14.48 -57.99 -2.23
N MET A 555 13.37 -58.19 -1.52
CA MET A 555 12.30 -59.07 -1.98
C MET A 555 11.64 -58.58 -3.26
N ASP A 556 11.29 -57.30 -3.30
CA ASP A 556 10.63 -56.67 -4.45
C ASP A 556 11.57 -56.72 -5.67
N ASP A 557 12.85 -56.41 -5.46
CA ASP A 557 13.89 -56.49 -6.50
C ASP A 557 14.05 -57.92 -7.04
N LEU A 558 14.14 -58.92 -6.16
CA LEU A 558 14.25 -60.33 -6.57
C LEU A 558 12.98 -60.81 -7.29
N GLU A 559 11.80 -60.32 -6.93
CA GLU A 559 10.57 -60.63 -7.66
C GLU A 559 10.62 -60.07 -9.09
N ILE A 560 11.05 -58.82 -9.25
CA ILE A 560 11.22 -58.20 -10.56
C ILE A 560 12.26 -58.99 -11.37
N LEU A 561 13.42 -59.28 -10.77
CA LEU A 561 14.49 -60.01 -11.41
C LEU A 561 14.14 -61.48 -11.70
N SER A 562 13.18 -62.08 -10.99
CA SER A 562 12.69 -63.42 -11.34
C SER A 562 12.01 -63.48 -12.72
N ARG A 563 11.63 -62.31 -13.24
CA ARG A 563 11.02 -62.12 -14.56
C ARG A 563 12.06 -61.79 -15.64
N THR A 564 13.34 -61.60 -15.28
CA THR A 564 14.43 -61.15 -16.16
C THR A 564 15.74 -61.89 -15.84
N GLY A 565 16.29 -62.71 -16.76
CA GLY A 565 17.65 -63.27 -16.72
C GLY A 565 18.10 -64.16 -15.53
N VAL A 566 17.55 -64.00 -14.32
CA VAL A 566 17.99 -64.66 -13.08
C VAL A 566 17.26 -65.99 -12.87
N LYS A 567 18.00 -67.03 -12.50
CA LYS A 567 17.45 -68.37 -12.24
C LYS A 567 16.57 -68.39 -11.00
N LYS A 568 15.40 -69.04 -11.10
CA LYS A 568 14.45 -69.19 -9.98
C LYS A 568 15.06 -69.93 -8.78
N GLU A 569 15.95 -70.88 -9.04
CA GLU A 569 16.67 -71.64 -8.01
C GLU A 569 17.59 -70.72 -7.19
N SER A 570 18.30 -69.79 -7.84
CA SER A 570 19.14 -68.78 -7.17
C SER A 570 18.31 -67.89 -6.26
N ILE A 571 17.14 -67.43 -6.73
CA ILE A 571 16.22 -66.59 -5.94
C ILE A 571 15.68 -67.36 -4.72
N ALA A 572 15.26 -68.62 -4.92
CA ALA A 572 14.79 -69.47 -3.83
C ALA A 572 15.87 -69.67 -2.76
N GLN A 573 17.13 -69.82 -3.18
CA GLN A 573 18.26 -69.93 -2.27
C GLN A 573 18.48 -68.63 -1.48
N ILE A 574 18.45 -67.45 -2.10
CA ILE A 574 18.60 -66.16 -1.38
C ILE A 574 17.47 -65.96 -0.36
N LYS A 575 16.22 -66.23 -0.76
CA LYS A 575 15.06 -66.18 0.15
C LYS A 575 15.26 -67.10 1.35
N LYS A 576 15.78 -68.31 1.11
CA LYS A 576 16.11 -69.28 2.15
C LYS A 576 17.20 -68.78 3.12
N PHE A 577 18.20 -68.07 2.62
CA PHE A 577 19.35 -67.64 3.43
C PHE A 577 19.09 -66.36 4.24
N TYR A 578 18.32 -65.40 3.69
CA TYR A 578 18.26 -64.05 4.24
C TYR A 578 16.86 -63.55 4.61
N LEU A 579 15.80 -64.22 4.15
CA LEU A 579 14.42 -63.73 4.21
C LEU A 579 13.46 -64.73 4.89
N PHE A 580 13.99 -65.62 5.73
CA PHE A 580 13.25 -66.78 6.29
C PHE A 580 12.08 -66.42 7.23
N ASP A 581 12.05 -65.18 7.75
CA ASP A 581 11.07 -64.70 8.75
C ASP A 581 10.09 -63.63 8.18
N TYR A 582 9.95 -63.50 6.86
CA TYR A 582 9.09 -62.49 6.20
C TYR A 582 7.97 -63.09 5.36
#